data_AF-A0A2K2B9N9-F1
#
_entry.id   AF-A0A2K2B9N9-F1
#
_cell.length_a   1.000
_cell.length_b   1.000
_cell.length_c   1.000
_cell.angle_alpha   90.00
_cell.angle_beta   90.00
_cell.angle_gamma   90.00
#
_symmetry.space_group_name_H-M   'P 1'
#
loop_
_entity.id
_entity.type
_entity.pdbx_description
1 polymer ?
#
loop_
_entity_poly.entity_id
_entity_poly.type
_entity_poly.pdbx_seq_one_letter_code
_entity_poly.pdbx_strand_id
1 'polypeptide(L)'
;GHTREIGMASYLHQNVPSTVAKGAAECLEETFSTRYGIKDWNSLFYSVHPGGPGVLNKFEHLFLRRRTAEERNATSSEGLDLGVLFRFGPGVKIQTIVLRSFATD
;
A
#
# COMPACT_ATOMS: atom_id res chain seq x y z
N GLY A 1 -0.07 -15.29 17.80
CA GLY A 1 0.28 -16.23 16.72
C GLY A 1 0.79 -17.49 17.36
N HIS A 2 0.31 -18.66 16.96
CA HIS A 2 0.77 -19.94 17.46
C HIS A 2 1.81 -20.49 16.48
N THR A 3 3.06 -20.60 16.91
CA THR A 3 4.15 -21.21 16.13
C THR A 3 4.13 -22.72 16.38
N ARG A 4 3.83 -23.50 15.34
CA ARG A 4 4.20 -24.93 15.25
C ARG A 4 5.31 -25.08 14.22
N GLU A 5 6.11 -26.13 14.33
CA GLU A 5 7.34 -26.48 13.57
C GLU A 5 7.22 -26.58 12.03
N ILE A 6 6.17 -26.03 11.40
CA ILE A 6 5.89 -26.10 9.95
C ILE A 6 5.97 -24.74 9.24
N GLY A 7 6.74 -23.79 9.78
CA GLY A 7 6.87 -22.45 9.20
C GLY A 7 5.65 -21.54 9.45
N MET A 8 5.62 -20.39 8.78
CA MET A 8 4.65 -19.32 9.05
C MET A 8 3.34 -19.55 8.28
N ALA A 9 2.33 -20.14 8.93
CA ALA A 9 1.00 -20.31 8.36
C ALA A 9 0.16 -19.02 8.55
N SER A 10 0.00 -18.24 7.48
CA SER A 10 -0.81 -17.01 7.46
C SER A 10 -2.28 -17.34 7.23
N TYR A 11 -3.10 -17.28 8.28
CA TYR A 11 -4.57 -17.37 8.17
C TYR A 11 -5.16 -15.96 8.08
N LEU A 12 -5.49 -15.51 6.87
CA LEU A 12 -6.20 -14.26 6.65
C LEU A 12 -7.71 -14.55 6.62
N HIS A 13 -8.43 -14.08 7.63
CA HIS A 13 -9.90 -14.09 7.62
C HIS A 13 -10.44 -13.30 6.42
N GLN A 14 -11.54 -13.73 5.79
CA GLN A 14 -12.05 -13.17 4.53
C GLN A 14 -12.30 -11.65 4.56
N ASN A 15 -12.54 -11.08 5.74
CA ASN A 15 -12.76 -9.64 5.92
C ASN A 15 -11.47 -8.80 5.99
N VAL A 16 -10.31 -9.42 6.24
CA VAL A 16 -9.04 -8.70 6.43
C VAL A 16 -8.67 -7.83 5.23
N PRO A 17 -8.76 -8.29 3.98
CA PRO A 17 -8.46 -7.43 2.82
C PRO A 17 -9.32 -6.17 2.76
N SER A 18 -10.60 -6.26 3.11
CA SER A 18 -11.52 -5.11 3.10
C SER A 18 -11.23 -4.15 4.25
N THR A 19 -10.96 -4.64 5.47
CA THR A 19 -10.56 -3.80 6.61
C THR A 19 -9.24 -3.08 6.34
N VAL A 20 -8.28 -3.80 5.77
CA VAL A 20 -6.98 -3.26 5.39
C VAL A 20 -7.11 -2.15 4.34
N ALA A 21 -7.92 -2.38 3.30
CA ALA A 21 -8.16 -1.39 2.26
C ALA A 21 -8.83 -0.11 2.80
N LYS A 22 -9.80 -0.25 3.71
CA LYS A 22 -10.46 0.89 4.35
C LYS A 22 -9.44 1.71 5.17
N GLY A 23 -8.65 1.06 6.02
CA GLY A 23 -7.63 1.75 6.81
C GLY A 23 -6.57 2.43 5.94
N ALA A 24 -6.18 1.82 4.82
CA ALA A 24 -5.27 2.45 3.86
C ALA A 24 -5.87 3.73 3.25
N ALA A 25 -7.15 3.73 2.89
CA ALA A 25 -7.83 4.93 2.37
C ALA A 25 -7.88 6.06 3.41
N GLU A 26 -8.19 5.74 4.67
CA GLU A 26 -8.18 6.71 5.77
C GLU A 26 -6.77 7.29 5.99
N CYS A 27 -5.73 6.45 5.97
CA CYS A 27 -4.34 6.93 6.05
C CYS A 27 -3.97 7.87 4.89
N LEU A 28 -4.43 7.60 3.67
CA LEU A 28 -4.17 8.47 2.53
C LEU A 28 -4.84 9.84 2.69
N GLU A 29 -6.11 9.87 3.11
CA GLU A 29 -6.84 11.12 3.32
C GLU A 29 -6.21 11.97 4.44
N GLU A 30 -5.94 11.35 5.59
CA GLU A 30 -5.35 12.06 6.75
C GLU A 30 -3.94 12.57 6.44
N THR A 31 -3.15 11.79 5.70
CA THR A 31 -1.76 12.17 5.41
C THR A 31 -1.68 13.09 4.21
N PHE A 32 -2.14 12.67 3.05
CA PHE A 32 -1.84 13.33 1.77
C PHE A 32 -2.81 14.47 1.45
N SER A 33 -4.11 14.30 1.70
CA SER A 33 -5.08 15.38 1.49
C SER A 33 -4.90 16.47 2.54
N THR A 34 -4.86 16.10 3.82
CA THR A 34 -4.78 17.09 4.91
C THR A 34 -3.41 17.76 5.03
N ARG A 35 -2.29 17.02 4.89
CA ARG A 35 -0.94 17.60 5.10
C ARG A 35 -0.30 18.13 3.82
N TYR A 36 -0.57 17.51 2.68
CA TYR A 36 0.10 17.80 1.40
C TYR A 36 -0.83 18.38 0.34
N GLY A 37 -2.15 18.49 0.59
CA GLY A 37 -3.12 19.00 -0.37
C GLY A 37 -3.35 18.09 -1.59
N ILE A 38 -2.86 16.85 -1.55
CA ILE A 38 -2.98 15.88 -2.65
C ILE A 38 -4.34 15.21 -2.55
N LYS A 39 -5.13 15.33 -3.61
CA LYS A 39 -6.48 14.73 -3.73
C LYS A 39 -6.57 13.64 -4.80
N ASP A 40 -5.60 13.59 -5.71
CA ASP A 40 -5.50 12.53 -6.72
C ASP A 40 -4.45 11.51 -6.29
N TRP A 41 -4.92 10.35 -5.83
CA TRP A 41 -4.08 9.22 -5.43
C TRP A 41 -3.18 8.70 -6.55
N ASN A 42 -3.52 8.92 -7.83
CA ASN A 42 -2.66 8.50 -8.94
C ASN A 42 -1.34 9.29 -9.02
N SER A 43 -1.29 10.47 -8.38
CA SER A 43 -0.08 11.31 -8.28
C SER A 43 0.94 10.82 -7.25
N LEU A 44 0.64 9.73 -6.53
CA LEU A 44 1.54 9.08 -5.59
C LEU A 44 2.13 7.82 -6.20
N PHE A 45 3.43 7.57 -6.03
CA PHE A 45 3.96 6.22 -6.27
C PHE A 45 3.69 5.31 -5.06
N TYR A 46 3.52 4.01 -5.30
CA TYR A 46 3.13 3.06 -4.27
C TYR A 46 4.17 1.95 -4.13
N SER A 47 4.63 1.73 -2.91
CA SER A 47 5.35 0.52 -2.53
C SER A 47 4.47 -0.26 -1.56
N VAL A 48 4.13 -1.51 -1.85
CA VAL A 48 3.23 -2.28 -1.00
C VAL A 48 3.92 -3.60 -0.66
N HIS A 49 4.17 -3.84 0.62
CA HIS A 49 4.69 -5.14 1.06
C HIS A 49 3.56 -6.19 0.99
N PRO A 50 3.67 -7.21 0.13
CA PRO A 50 2.59 -8.15 -0.06
C PRO A 50 2.54 -9.16 1.10
N GLY A 51 1.60 -8.97 2.03
CA GLY A 51 1.25 -10.00 3.02
C GLY A 51 0.48 -11.20 2.44
N GLY A 52 0.06 -11.11 1.17
CA GLY A 52 -0.67 -12.13 0.41
C GLY A 52 -1.45 -11.54 -0.78
N PRO A 53 -1.84 -12.34 -1.80
CA PRO A 53 -2.44 -11.85 -3.04
C PRO A 53 -3.81 -11.16 -2.86
N GLY A 54 -4.58 -11.54 -1.84
CA GLY A 54 -5.89 -10.93 -1.57
C GLY A 54 -5.82 -9.46 -1.17
N VAL A 55 -4.74 -9.05 -0.46
CA VAL A 55 -4.54 -7.65 -0.07
C VAL A 55 -4.09 -6.83 -1.27
N LEU A 56 -3.16 -7.37 -2.07
CA LEU A 56 -2.67 -6.68 -3.27
C LEU A 56 -3.79 -6.46 -4.29
N ASN A 57 -4.59 -7.48 -4.62
CA ASN A 57 -5.71 -7.33 -5.57
C ASN A 57 -6.73 -6.27 -5.13
N LYS A 58 -7.04 -6.20 -3.84
CA LYS A 58 -7.97 -5.19 -3.31
C LYS A 58 -7.37 -3.80 -3.37
N PHE A 59 -6.09 -3.67 -3.06
CA PHE A 59 -5.35 -2.41 -3.11
C PHE A 59 -5.25 -1.89 -4.54
N GLU A 60 -4.89 -2.75 -5.49
CA GLU A 60 -4.82 -2.41 -6.91
C GLU A 60 -6.15 -1.90 -7.45
N HIS A 61 -7.24 -2.60 -7.13
CA HIS A 61 -8.57 -2.21 -7.60
C HIS A 61 -9.02 -0.83 -7.10
N LEU A 62 -8.58 -0.43 -5.90
CA LEU A 62 -9.01 0.81 -5.26
C LEU A 62 -8.10 2.00 -5.60
N PHE A 63 -6.78 1.78 -5.68
CA PHE A 63 -5.81 2.87 -5.74
C PHE A 63 -4.97 2.90 -7.02
N LEU A 64 -4.87 1.78 -7.76
CA LEU A 64 -3.93 1.65 -8.90
C LEU A 64 -4.65 1.40 -10.24
N ARG A 65 -5.98 1.49 -10.26
CA ARG A 65 -6.82 1.10 -11.41
C ARG A 65 -6.55 1.88 -12.70
N ARG A 66 -5.84 3.01 -12.62
CA ARG A 66 -5.51 3.87 -13.77
C ARG A 66 -4.06 3.76 -14.25
N ARG A 67 -3.22 2.94 -13.60
CA ARG A 67 -1.82 2.72 -14.02
C ARG A 67 -1.69 1.54 -14.97
N THR A 68 -0.83 1.67 -15.98
CA THR A 68 -0.51 0.57 -16.90
C THR A 68 0.25 -0.54 -16.17
N ALA A 69 0.32 -1.74 -16.78
CA ALA A 69 1.07 -2.85 -16.20
C ALA A 69 2.58 -2.53 -16.00
N GLU A 70 3.15 -1.64 -16.81
CA GLU A 70 4.53 -1.16 -16.62
C GLU A 70 4.66 -0.23 -15.40
N GLU A 71 3.79 0.76 -15.26
CA GLU A 71 3.71 1.70 -14.11
C GLU A 71 3.34 1.00 -12.79
N ARG A 72 2.83 -0.24 -12.87
CA ARG A 72 2.47 -1.10 -11.73
C ARG A 72 3.65 -1.90 -11.16
N ASN A 73 4.73 -2.09 -11.93
CA ASN A 73 5.96 -2.76 -11.49
C ASN A 73 7.00 -1.77 -10.93
N ALA A 74 6.69 -0.49 -10.95
CA ALA A 74 7.60 0.55 -10.55
C ALA A 74 7.79 0.59 -9.03
N THR A 75 8.93 0.10 -8.59
CA THR A 75 9.54 0.44 -7.28
C THR A 75 10.29 1.79 -7.33
N SER A 76 10.37 2.39 -8.52
CA SER A 76 10.91 3.72 -8.79
C SER A 76 9.81 4.77 -8.72
N SER A 77 10.17 6.01 -8.43
CA SER A 77 9.22 7.12 -8.32
C SER A 77 8.60 7.56 -9.64
N GLU A 78 9.14 7.12 -10.79
CA GLU A 78 8.64 7.44 -12.14
C GLU A 78 8.36 8.94 -12.37
N GLY A 79 9.17 9.81 -11.75
CA GLY A 79 9.00 11.27 -11.84
C GLY A 79 8.00 11.89 -10.85
N LEU A 80 7.42 11.09 -9.96
CA LEU A 80 6.55 11.57 -8.87
C LEU A 80 7.36 11.92 -7.62
N ASP A 81 7.14 13.12 -7.07
CA ASP A 81 7.86 13.63 -5.89
C ASP A 81 7.51 12.86 -4.61
N LEU A 82 6.26 12.41 -4.48
CA LEU A 82 5.75 11.78 -3.27
C LEU A 82 5.23 10.38 -3.53
N GLY A 83 5.41 9.52 -2.53
CA GLY A 83 4.91 8.15 -2.55
C GLY A 83 4.62 7.62 -1.16
N VAL A 84 4.08 6.42 -1.13
CA VAL A 84 3.65 5.76 0.11
C VAL A 84 4.08 4.31 0.13
N LEU A 85 4.67 3.89 1.25
CA LEU A 85 4.93 2.49 1.55
C LEU A 85 3.89 1.97 2.55
N PHE A 86 3.12 0.96 2.12
CA PHE A 86 2.23 0.21 3.00
C PHE A 86 2.88 -1.11 3.44
N ARG A 87 2.95 -1.32 4.75
CA ARG A 87 3.35 -2.61 5.34
C ARG A 87 2.23 -3.17 6.20
N PHE A 88 1.89 -4.42 5.95
CA PHE A 88 0.86 -5.15 6.69
C PHE A 88 1.51 -6.16 7.63
N GLY A 89 1.18 -6.07 8.92
CA GLY A 89 1.69 -6.95 9.97
C GLY A 89 0.63 -7.89 10.55
N PRO A 90 1.06 -8.92 11.31
CA PRO A 90 0.14 -9.80 12.05
C PRO A 90 -0.85 -9.00 12.92
N GLY A 91 -2.14 -9.34 12.84
CA GLY A 91 -3.18 -8.67 13.62
C GLY A 91 -3.77 -7.40 13.00
N VAL A 92 -3.82 -7.30 11.66
CA VAL A 92 -4.45 -6.18 10.91
C VAL A 92 -3.77 -4.82 11.16
N LYS A 93 -2.47 -4.84 11.49
CA LYS A 93 -1.69 -3.59 11.62
C LYS A 93 -1.25 -3.11 10.25
N ILE A 94 -1.61 -1.87 9.92
CA ILE A 94 -1.12 -1.15 8.74
C ILE A 94 -0.06 -0.15 9.22
N GLN A 95 1.13 -0.22 8.64
CA GLN A 95 2.13 0.84 8.75
C GLN A 95 2.18 1.59 7.43
N THR A 96 2.06 2.91 7.51
CA THR A 96 2.09 3.82 6.36
C THR A 96 3.31 4.71 6.51
N ILE A 97 4.20 4.68 5.52
CA ILE A 97 5.40 5.51 5.50
C ILE A 97 5.33 6.41 4.27
N VAL A 98 5.46 7.72 4.48
CA VAL A 98 5.57 8.70 3.38
C VAL A 98 6.98 8.67 2.84
N LEU A 99 7.10 8.58 1.52
CA LEU A 99 8.35 8.60 0.79
C LEU A 99 8.41 9.87 -0.04
N ARG A 100 9.59 10.48 -0.10
CA ARG A 100 9.92 11.56 -1.04
C ARG A 100 11.00 11.05 -1.97
N SER A 101 10.79 11.21 -3.27
CA SER A 101 11.79 10.87 -4.27
C SER A 101 12.77 12.03 -4.45
N PHE A 102 13.93 11.73 -4.99
CA PHE A 102 14.92 12.73 -5.38
C PHE A 102 15.38 12.44 -6.80
N ALA A 103 15.65 13.49 -7.55
CA ALA A 103 16.26 13.36 -8.86
C ALA A 103 17.66 12.75 -8.68
N THR A 104 17.99 11.79 -9.53
CA THR A 104 19.35 11.30 -9.71
C THR A 104 19.82 11.78 -11.08
N ASP A 105 20.83 12.65 -11.09
CA ASP A 105 21.53 13.11 -12.30
C ASP A 105 22.31 11.97 -12.99
#